data_AF-A0A7Y0M9K8-F1
#
_entry.id   AF-A0A7Y0M9K8-F1
#
_cell.length_a   1.000
_cell.length_b   1.000
_cell.length_c   1.000
_cell.angle_alpha   90.00
_cell.angle_beta   90.00
_cell.angle_gamma   90.00
#
_symmetry.space_group_name_H-M   'P 1'
#
loop_
_entity.id
_entity.type
_entity.pdbx_description
1 polymer ?
#
loop_
_entity_poly.entity_id
_entity_poly.type
_entity_poly.pdbx_seq_one_letter_code
_entity_poly.pdbx_strand_id
1 'polypeptide(L)'
;MSTPREEDSPNLDDVIDPQEDALPQSTRTGHGKMPETVDDDDLQAAAEQERVAAGLQDYAPGQVPPAADPLPEEASDEADRAQRGLRDDPGTDV
;
A
#
# COMPACT_ATOMS: atom_id res chain seq x y z
N MET A 1 67.57 19.68 16.15
CA MET A 1 66.15 19.27 16.07
C MET A 1 65.36 20.51 15.67
N SER A 2 64.96 20.63 14.40
CA SER A 2 64.12 21.74 13.93
C SER A 2 62.67 21.31 14.02
N THR A 3 61.84 22.06 14.72
CA THR A 3 60.39 21.83 14.76
C THR A 3 59.79 22.15 13.38
N PRO A 4 58.81 21.37 12.88
CA PRO A 4 58.09 21.72 11.68
C PRO A 4 57.46 23.11 11.83
N ARG A 5 57.51 23.91 10.77
CA ARG A 5 56.93 25.26 10.77
C ARG A 5 55.40 25.12 10.71
N GLU A 6 54.70 25.77 11.62
CA GLU A 6 53.22 25.68 11.78
C GLU A 6 52.44 26.07 10.51
N GLU A 7 53.07 26.72 9.53
CA GLU A 7 52.49 27.11 8.25
C GLU A 7 52.18 25.94 7.30
N ASP A 8 52.62 24.71 7.62
CA ASP A 8 52.37 23.50 6.83
C ASP A 8 51.28 22.59 7.47
N SER A 9 50.53 23.15 8.42
CA SER A 9 49.48 22.41 9.15
C SER A 9 48.13 22.64 8.47
N PRO A 10 47.45 21.59 7.97
CA PRO A 10 46.14 21.77 7.35
C PRO A 10 45.16 22.33 8.39
N ASN A 11 44.51 23.43 8.04
CA ASN A 11 43.55 24.15 8.87
C ASN A 11 42.15 24.08 8.26
N LEU A 12 41.14 24.63 8.95
CA LEU A 12 39.75 24.57 8.48
C LEU A 12 39.50 25.34 7.18
N ASP A 13 40.39 26.27 6.80
CA ASP A 13 40.31 26.99 5.52
C ASP A 13 40.84 26.15 4.34
N ASP A 14 41.46 24.99 4.59
CA ASP A 14 41.88 24.03 3.55
C ASP A 14 40.76 23.04 3.14
N VAL A 15 39.55 23.20 3.68
CA VAL A 15 38.38 22.38 3.31
C VAL A 15 37.89 22.81 1.93
N ILE A 16 37.90 21.90 0.97
CA ILE A 16 37.38 22.13 -0.39
C ILE A 16 35.86 22.24 -0.30
N ASP A 17 35.35 23.48 -0.36
CA ASP A 17 33.91 23.73 -0.50
C ASP A 17 33.40 23.11 -1.81
N PRO A 18 32.39 22.23 -1.76
CA PRO A 18 31.79 21.67 -2.96
C PRO A 18 31.24 22.80 -3.84
N GLN A 19 31.78 22.94 -5.05
CA GLN A 19 31.47 24.05 -5.95
C GLN A 19 30.08 23.93 -6.59
N GLU A 20 29.44 22.76 -6.49
CA GLU A 20 28.13 22.47 -7.05
C GLU A 20 27.29 21.61 -6.10
N ASP A 21 25.98 21.86 -6.09
CA ASP A 21 25.02 20.95 -5.47
C ASP A 21 24.98 19.66 -6.30
N ALA A 22 25.77 18.66 -5.89
CA ALA A 22 25.83 17.35 -6.55
C ALA A 22 24.51 16.57 -6.45
N LEU A 23 23.50 17.12 -5.78
CA LEU A 23 22.19 16.51 -5.70
C LEU A 23 21.47 16.66 -7.05
N PRO A 24 20.83 15.59 -7.54
CA PRO A 24 19.99 15.69 -8.72
C PRO A 24 18.88 16.73 -8.48
N GLN A 25 18.56 17.50 -9.51
CA GLN A 25 17.44 18.43 -9.49
C GLN A 25 16.16 17.67 -9.10
N SER A 26 15.43 18.19 -8.11
CA SER A 26 14.17 17.60 -7.65
C SER A 26 13.14 17.59 -8.78
N THR A 27 13.09 16.51 -9.56
CA THR A 27 12.04 16.28 -10.54
C THR A 27 10.77 15.92 -9.78
N ARG A 28 9.65 16.61 -10.04
CA ARG A 28 8.31 16.26 -9.51
C ARG A 28 7.73 14.99 -10.12
N THR A 29 8.50 14.27 -10.92
CA THR A 29 8.13 12.94 -11.39
C THR A 29 8.08 12.04 -10.16
N GLY A 30 6.93 11.41 -9.91
CA GLY A 30 6.68 10.59 -8.72
C GLY A 30 7.76 9.52 -8.48
N HIS A 31 7.72 8.86 -7.32
CA HIS A 31 8.66 7.81 -6.94
C HIS A 31 8.91 6.87 -8.13
N GLY A 32 10.14 6.88 -8.66
CA GLY A 32 10.49 6.56 -10.06
C GLY A 32 10.24 5.13 -10.56
N LYS A 33 9.38 4.37 -9.90
CA LYS A 33 8.93 3.02 -10.26
C LYS A 33 7.47 2.71 -9.87
N MET A 34 6.78 3.59 -9.15
CA MET A 34 5.38 3.36 -8.79
C MET A 34 4.48 4.04 -9.82
N PRO A 35 3.46 3.34 -10.37
CA PRO A 35 2.45 3.98 -11.20
C PRO A 35 1.86 5.21 -10.50
N GLU A 36 1.54 6.25 -11.25
CA GLU A 36 0.96 7.49 -10.71
C GLU A 36 -0.39 7.23 -10.01
N THR A 37 -1.08 6.18 -10.42
CA THR A 37 -2.32 5.68 -9.82
C THR A 37 -2.26 4.17 -9.76
N VAL A 38 -2.17 3.61 -8.55
CA VAL A 38 -2.46 2.19 -8.32
C VAL A 38 -3.91 2.10 -7.87
N ASP A 39 -4.63 1.09 -8.37
CA ASP A 39 -5.99 0.85 -7.92
C ASP A 39 -5.97 0.42 -6.43
N ASP A 40 -6.72 1.12 -5.59
CA ASP A 40 -6.80 0.82 -4.16
C ASP A 40 -7.35 -0.60 -3.93
N ASP A 41 -8.22 -1.09 -4.82
CA ASP A 41 -8.77 -2.44 -4.75
C ASP A 41 -7.68 -3.50 -5.01
N ASP A 42 -6.77 -3.24 -5.96
CA ASP A 42 -5.63 -4.12 -6.25
C ASP A 42 -4.66 -4.16 -5.06
N LEU A 43 -4.37 -3.00 -4.45
CA LEU A 43 -3.54 -2.92 -3.26
C LEU A 43 -4.15 -3.67 -2.09
N GLN A 44 -5.47 -3.52 -1.89
CA GLN A 44 -6.18 -4.23 -0.84
C GLN A 44 -6.11 -5.74 -1.05
N ALA A 45 -6.39 -6.22 -2.27
CA ALA A 45 -6.34 -7.64 -2.59
C ALA A 45 -4.94 -8.24 -2.41
N ALA A 46 -3.89 -7.50 -2.78
CA ALA A 46 -2.51 -7.92 -2.56
C ALA A 46 -2.17 -8.05 -1.07
N ALA A 47 -2.56 -7.06 -0.26
CA ALA A 47 -2.32 -7.09 1.18
C ALA A 47 -3.05 -8.25 1.88
N GLU A 48 -4.26 -8.61 1.43
CA GLU A 48 -4.98 -9.77 1.93
C GLU A 48 -4.27 -11.09 1.61
N GLN A 49 -3.76 -11.24 0.39
CA GLN A 49 -2.97 -12.42 -0.01
C GLN A 49 -1.67 -12.55 0.80
N GLU A 50 -1.00 -11.44 1.09
CA GLU A 50 0.20 -11.43 1.92
C GLU A 50 -0.09 -11.90 3.36
N ARG A 51 -1.25 -11.55 3.93
CA ARG A 51 -1.65 -12.06 5.25
C ARG A 51 -1.84 -13.58 5.25
N VAL A 52 -2.40 -14.13 4.18
CA VAL A 52 -2.53 -15.59 4.00
C VAL A 52 -1.16 -16.24 3.86
N ALA A 53 -0.29 -15.67 3.01
CA ALA A 53 1.08 -16.18 2.82
C ALA A 53 1.92 -16.13 4.10
N ALA A 54 1.70 -15.11 4.94
CA ALA A 54 2.31 -14.98 6.27
C ALA A 54 1.71 -15.95 7.31
N GLY A 55 0.65 -16.69 6.98
CA GLY A 55 -0.06 -17.59 7.89
C GLY A 55 -0.85 -16.85 8.98
N LEU A 56 -1.14 -15.56 8.80
CA LEU A 56 -1.99 -14.79 9.71
C LEU A 56 -3.48 -15.09 9.51
N GLN A 57 -3.85 -15.54 8.32
CA GLN A 57 -5.20 -15.93 7.95
C GLN A 57 -5.15 -17.18 7.09
N ASP A 58 -6.19 -18.01 7.18
CA ASP A 58 -6.27 -19.25 6.38
C ASP A 58 -6.67 -18.97 4.92
N TYR A 59 -7.51 -17.95 4.68
CA TYR A 59 -8.03 -17.60 3.36
C TYR A 59 -8.17 -16.09 3.20
N ALA A 60 -7.98 -15.59 1.97
CA ALA A 60 -8.34 -14.24 1.59
C ALA A 60 -9.84 -14.19 1.23
N PRO A 61 -10.55 -13.06 1.41
CA PRO A 61 -11.95 -12.88 1.04
C PRO A 61 -12.30 -13.40 -0.36
N GLY A 62 -11.47 -13.12 -1.37
CA GLY A 62 -11.69 -13.59 -2.75
C GLY A 62 -11.46 -15.09 -2.98
N GLN A 63 -10.86 -15.81 -2.02
CA GLN A 63 -10.67 -17.27 -2.08
C GLN A 63 -11.84 -18.04 -1.46
N VAL A 64 -12.69 -17.37 -0.68
CA VAL A 64 -13.86 -17.99 -0.06
C VAL A 64 -14.98 -18.05 -1.11
N PRO A 65 -15.45 -19.24 -1.50
CA PRO A 65 -16.59 -19.36 -2.40
C PRO A 65 -17.80 -18.64 -1.81
N PRO A 66 -18.70 -18.10 -2.65
CA PRO A 66 -19.94 -17.51 -2.15
C PRO A 66 -20.75 -18.55 -1.38
N ALA A 67 -21.50 -18.09 -0.37
CA ALA A 67 -22.40 -18.93 0.42
C ALA A 67 -23.58 -19.40 -0.46
N ALA A 68 -23.36 -20.53 -1.13
CA ALA A 68 -24.32 -21.16 -2.04
C ALA A 68 -24.97 -22.41 -1.45
N ASP A 69 -24.91 -22.59 -0.12
CA ASP A 69 -25.68 -23.64 0.53
C ASP A 69 -27.18 -23.29 0.47
N PRO A 70 -28.05 -24.28 0.23
CA PRO A 70 -29.49 -24.04 0.25
C PRO A 70 -29.91 -23.63 1.67
N LEU A 71 -30.80 -22.65 1.77
CA LEU A 71 -31.39 -22.28 3.05
C LEU A 71 -32.10 -23.47 3.69
N PRO A 72 -32.04 -23.59 5.03
CA PRO A 72 -32.86 -24.56 5.76
C PRO A 72 -34.35 -24.26 5.56
N GLU A 73 -35.21 -25.27 5.68
CA GLU A 73 -36.66 -25.11 5.50
C GLU A 73 -37.29 -24.09 6.47
N GLU A 74 -36.61 -23.83 7.60
CA GLU A 74 -37.03 -22.89 8.64
C GLU A 74 -36.54 -21.45 8.41
N ALA A 75 -35.83 -21.21 7.29
CA ALA A 75 -35.35 -19.88 6.94
C ALA A 75 -36.50 -18.91 6.63
N SER A 76 -36.29 -17.64 6.95
CA SER A 76 -37.25 -16.59 6.63
C SER A 76 -37.27 -16.26 5.13
N ASP A 77 -38.42 -15.77 4.66
CA ASP A 77 -38.57 -15.29 3.27
C ASP A 77 -37.58 -14.15 2.93
N GLU A 78 -37.15 -13.38 3.95
CA GLU A 78 -36.10 -12.37 3.82
C GLU A 78 -34.75 -12.98 3.43
N ALA A 79 -34.39 -14.11 4.06
CA ALA A 79 -33.14 -14.79 3.77
C ALA A 79 -33.12 -15.39 2.36
N ASP A 80 -34.25 -15.96 1.89
CA ASP A 80 -34.39 -16.46 0.52
C ASP A 80 -34.27 -15.31 -0.50
N ARG A 81 -34.88 -14.15 -0.22
CA ARG A 81 -34.71 -12.96 -1.05
C ARG A 81 -33.26 -12.47 -1.10
N ALA A 82 -32.58 -12.42 0.04
CA ALA A 82 -31.18 -12.03 0.11
C ALA A 82 -30.25 -12.98 -0.68
N GLN A 83 -30.45 -14.30 -0.59
CA GLN A 83 -29.69 -15.28 -1.39
C GLN A 83 -29.91 -15.10 -2.90
N ARG A 84 -31.10 -14.66 -3.33
CA ARG A 84 -31.41 -14.35 -4.73
C ARG A 84 -30.92 -12.96 -5.16
N GLY A 85 -30.25 -12.22 -4.29
CA GLY A 85 -29.77 -10.86 -4.55
C GLY A 85 -30.88 -9.80 -4.54
N LEU A 86 -32.08 -10.13 -4.05
CA LEU A 86 -33.20 -9.22 -3.93
C LEU A 86 -33.11 -8.50 -2.58
N ARG A 87 -32.36 -7.39 -2.53
CA ARG A 87 -32.33 -6.54 -1.33
C ARG A 87 -33.63 -5.74 -1.28
N ASP A 88 -34.32 -5.76 -0.14
CA ASP A 88 -35.36 -4.77 0.11
C ASP A 88 -34.71 -3.38 0.09
N ASP A 89 -35.05 -2.58 -0.91
CA ASP A 89 -34.79 -1.14 -0.90
C ASP A 89 -35.99 -0.48 -0.20
N PRO A 90 -35.89 -0.07 1.07
CA PRO A 90 -36.98 0.64 1.74
C PRO A 90 -37.01 2.09 1.24
N GLY A 91 -37.43 2.34 -0.02
CA GLY A 91 -37.40 3.71 -0.51
C GLY A 91 -37.74 3.99 -1.97
N THR A 92 -38.78 3.39 -2.56
CA THR A 92 -39.37 3.98 -3.78
C THR A 92 -40.89 3.85 -3.80
N ASP A 93 -41.55 4.68 -2.98
CA ASP A 93 -42.80 5.31 -3.40
C ASP A 93 -42.41 6.45 -4.36
N VAL A 94 -42.84 6.35 -5.62
CA VAL A 94 -42.97 7.47 -6.57
C VAL A 94 -44.37 7.42 -7.16
#